data_AF-A0A520HTL8-F1
#
_entry.id   AF-A0A520HTL8-F1
#
_cell.length_a   1.000
_cell.length_b   1.000
_cell.length_c   1.000
_cell.angle_alpha   90.00
_cell.angle_beta   90.00
_cell.angle_gamma   90.00
#
_symmetry.space_group_name_H-M   'P 1'
#
loop_
_entity.id
_entity.type
_entity.pdbx_description
1 polymer ?
#
loop_
_entity_poly.entity_id
_entity_poly.type
_entity_poly.pdbx_seq_one_letter_code
_entity_poly.pdbx_strand_id
1 'polypeptide(L)'
;MHGFSLMSMVLTDLADDVLLVTTALEAMMQWKLQERNKVDDSGIQEPVLHFAQNEKPLISGPARKLLDYWSTLTLSYRIARKPKIASLDEEDDAATTIITNNVSAGTINPDTGLGYGTSLSQTMAIFGNDFTASKITIANTFVNSNANAAINANTQAVALKTQGDRQAFYDCRILGFQDTYLGNSIGRAYFKNSYIEGNVDFIFGRQTVVFDQCTTYINRNNSVVVAPSTEASTKFGFVFLDCNLTVPAAGTIDFNGTAISNFHFGRPWQNRPKAAFIRSVTPAMLNPVGWTTMNAGLNPTFVEYGSTGAGATPDKLVLRGNEGVVINATQAQVFTMENVFKKETDPSFVFDWMPASSVSIDFGTLAVNNIKDAKLSVYPNPFTNQVTIAYDLKSSSDVSVMIYDANGRMVKNIRKANQKSGV
;
A
#
# COMPACT_ATOMS: atom_id res chain seq x y z
N MET A 1 23.18 -8.92 -10.85
CA MET A 1 23.52 -8.64 -9.45
C MET A 1 24.99 -8.26 -9.25
N HIS A 2 25.96 -8.94 -9.87
CA HIS A 2 27.39 -8.65 -9.65
C HIS A 2 27.84 -7.20 -9.95
N GLY A 3 27.29 -6.55 -10.99
CA GLY A 3 27.69 -5.18 -11.35
C GLY A 3 27.31 -4.11 -10.32
N PHE A 4 26.06 -4.10 -9.85
CA PHE A 4 25.58 -3.09 -8.88
C PHE A 4 26.22 -3.26 -7.50
N SER A 5 26.48 -4.49 -7.06
CA SER A 5 27.18 -4.73 -5.79
C SER A 5 28.62 -4.21 -5.83
N LEU A 6 29.33 -4.41 -6.95
CA LEU A 6 30.66 -3.84 -7.15
C LEU A 6 30.63 -2.30 -7.17
N MET A 7 29.69 -1.69 -7.90
CA MET A 7 29.56 -0.23 -7.93
C MET A 7 29.19 0.33 -6.55
N SER A 8 28.38 -0.39 -5.78
CA SER A 8 28.04 0.02 -4.41
C SER A 8 29.28 0.04 -3.55
N MET A 9 30.10 -1.01 -3.58
CA MET A 9 31.36 -1.07 -2.84
C MET A 9 32.32 0.06 -3.26
N VAL A 10 32.44 0.37 -4.55
CA VAL A 10 33.27 1.51 -5.00
C VAL A 10 32.75 2.82 -4.45
N LEU A 11 31.43 3.04 -4.46
CA LEU A 11 30.82 4.28 -3.99
C LEU A 11 30.79 4.40 -2.46
N THR A 12 30.86 3.30 -1.70
CA THR A 12 30.88 3.33 -0.24
C THR A 12 32.28 3.28 0.32
N ASP A 13 33.10 2.34 -0.14
CA ASP A 13 34.36 1.98 0.49
C ASP A 13 35.54 2.77 -0.09
N LEU A 14 35.38 3.32 -1.29
CA LEU A 14 36.36 4.13 -2.00
C LEU A 14 35.84 5.55 -2.28
N ALA A 15 34.94 6.04 -1.41
CA ALA A 15 34.21 7.30 -1.59
C ALA A 15 35.11 8.55 -1.72
N ASP A 16 36.33 8.50 -1.19
CA ASP A 16 37.30 9.60 -1.24
C ASP A 16 38.10 9.65 -2.55
N ASP A 17 38.13 8.57 -3.32
CA ASP A 17 38.84 8.51 -4.60
C ASP A 17 37.96 9.09 -5.72
N VAL A 18 38.19 10.37 -6.00
CA VAL A 18 37.45 11.13 -7.02
C VAL A 18 37.47 10.44 -8.39
N LEU A 19 38.59 9.82 -8.78
CA LEU A 19 38.71 9.21 -10.10
C LEU A 19 37.88 7.94 -10.18
N LEU A 20 37.94 7.09 -9.15
CA LEU A 20 37.17 5.85 -9.10
C LEU A 20 35.67 6.12 -8.96
N VAL A 21 35.27 7.06 -8.12
CA VAL A 21 33.87 7.47 -7.95
C VAL A 21 33.30 8.02 -9.27
N THR A 22 34.02 8.94 -9.92
CA THR A 22 33.56 9.52 -11.19
C THR A 22 33.46 8.45 -12.27
N THR A 23 34.46 7.57 -12.37
CA THR A 23 34.46 6.45 -13.33
C THR A 23 33.30 5.49 -13.08
N ALA A 24 32.98 5.17 -11.82
CA ALA A 24 31.87 4.30 -11.46
C ALA A 24 30.51 4.91 -11.85
N LEU A 25 30.31 6.22 -11.57
CA LEU A 25 29.10 6.93 -11.94
C LEU A 25 28.93 6.98 -13.46
N GLU A 26 29.98 7.32 -14.21
CA GLU A 26 29.96 7.36 -15.68
C GLU A 26 29.75 5.98 -16.30
N ALA A 27 30.35 4.93 -15.72
CA ALA A 27 30.15 3.56 -16.17
C ALA A 27 28.69 3.12 -16.00
N MET A 28 28.06 3.44 -14.87
CA MET A 28 26.65 3.16 -14.63
C MET A 28 25.72 3.95 -15.56
N MET A 29 26.10 5.15 -16.00
CA MET A 29 25.33 5.90 -17.01
C MET A 29 25.29 5.21 -18.38
N GLN A 30 26.26 4.34 -18.69
CA GLN A 30 26.25 3.56 -19.93
C GLN A 30 25.34 2.33 -19.86
N TRP A 31 24.82 1.99 -18.67
CA TRP A 31 23.98 0.83 -18.49
C TRP A 31 22.58 1.11 -19.03
N LYS A 32 22.20 0.39 -20.09
CA LYS A 32 20.85 0.44 -20.67
C LYS A 32 19.88 -0.35 -19.80
N LEU A 33 19.50 0.24 -18.68
CA LEU A 33 18.48 -0.28 -17.79
C LEU A 33 17.09 -0.03 -18.40
N GLN A 34 16.24 -1.02 -18.22
CA GLN A 34 14.87 -1.04 -18.71
C GLN A 34 13.88 -1.01 -17.53
N GLU A 35 14.25 -1.62 -16.40
CA GLU A 35 13.50 -1.62 -15.14
C GLU A 35 14.31 -0.95 -14.03
N ARG A 36 13.61 -0.25 -13.13
CA ARG A 36 14.21 0.31 -11.91
C ARG A 36 14.48 -0.74 -10.82
N ASN A 37 13.81 -1.89 -10.85
CA ASN A 37 13.93 -2.95 -9.83
C ASN A 37 15.38 -3.31 -9.48
N LYS A 38 16.29 -3.34 -10.46
CA LYS A 38 17.70 -3.68 -10.23
C LYS A 38 18.49 -2.60 -9.49
N VAL A 39 18.07 -1.34 -9.57
CA VAL A 39 18.63 -0.21 -8.84
C VAL A 39 18.10 -0.23 -7.40
N ASP A 40 16.80 -0.44 -7.25
CA ASP A 40 16.13 -0.44 -5.95
C ASP A 40 16.57 -1.65 -5.09
N ASP A 41 16.58 -2.85 -5.67
CA ASP A 41 16.95 -4.09 -4.97
C ASP A 41 18.43 -4.14 -4.58
N SER A 42 19.30 -3.36 -5.24
CA SER A 42 20.73 -3.37 -4.97
C SER A 42 21.17 -2.34 -3.92
N GLY A 43 20.27 -1.45 -3.47
CA GLY A 43 20.60 -0.37 -2.54
C GLY A 43 21.57 0.69 -3.07
N ILE A 44 21.90 0.66 -4.37
CA ILE A 44 22.92 1.53 -4.98
C ILE A 44 22.48 3.00 -5.02
N GLN A 45 21.18 3.25 -4.93
CA GLN A 45 20.62 4.58 -5.05
C GLN A 45 21.05 5.52 -3.91
N GLU A 46 21.23 4.99 -2.70
CA GLU A 46 21.62 5.81 -1.55
C GLU A 46 23.04 6.39 -1.69
N PRO A 47 24.08 5.61 -2.01
CA PRO A 47 25.41 6.16 -2.33
C PRO A 47 25.39 7.20 -3.45
N VAL A 48 24.61 6.98 -4.51
CA VAL A 48 24.52 7.93 -5.64
C VAL A 48 23.80 9.23 -5.22
N LEU A 49 22.77 9.15 -4.39
CA LEU A 49 22.10 10.31 -3.79
C LEU A 49 23.06 11.15 -2.95
N HIS A 50 23.92 10.51 -2.16
CA HIS A 50 24.95 11.20 -1.39
C HIS A 50 25.89 11.99 -2.33
N PHE A 51 26.39 11.37 -3.40
CA PHE A 51 27.28 12.04 -4.35
C PHE A 51 26.60 13.13 -5.20
N ALA A 52 25.28 13.06 -5.41
CA ALA A 52 24.53 14.11 -6.08
C ALA A 52 24.55 15.46 -5.33
N GLN A 53 24.85 15.43 -4.03
CA GLN A 53 24.99 16.61 -3.17
C GLN A 53 26.45 17.10 -3.05
N ASN A 54 27.40 16.43 -3.70
CA ASN A 54 28.82 16.77 -3.60
C ASN A 54 29.14 18.16 -4.21
N GLU A 55 30.01 18.92 -3.54
CA GLU A 55 30.43 20.26 -3.99
C GLU A 55 31.20 20.23 -5.32
N LYS A 56 31.87 19.11 -5.64
CA LYS A 56 32.63 18.95 -6.88
C LYS A 56 31.69 18.60 -8.04
N PRO A 57 31.57 19.46 -9.09
CA PRO A 57 30.65 19.22 -10.21
C PRO A 57 30.97 17.96 -11.02
N LEU A 58 32.23 17.53 -11.02
CA LEU A 58 32.67 16.29 -11.68
C LEU A 58 32.03 15.04 -11.07
N ILE A 59 31.61 15.09 -9.81
CA ILE A 59 30.95 13.99 -9.11
C ILE A 59 29.43 14.21 -9.09
N SER A 60 28.98 15.40 -8.68
CA SER A 60 27.55 15.66 -8.53
C SER A 60 26.81 15.74 -9.86
N GLY A 61 27.47 16.14 -10.95
CA GLY A 61 26.90 16.17 -12.30
C GLY A 61 26.47 14.78 -12.79
N PRO A 62 27.39 13.81 -12.90
CA PRO A 62 27.06 12.43 -13.27
C PRO A 62 26.06 11.77 -12.31
N ALA A 63 26.20 11.97 -11.00
CA ALA A 63 25.27 11.41 -10.01
C ALA A 63 23.84 11.90 -10.20
N ARG A 64 23.62 13.22 -10.40
CA ARG A 64 22.28 13.78 -10.68
C ARG A 64 21.70 13.24 -11.98
N LYS A 65 22.50 13.18 -13.06
CA LYS A 65 22.04 12.61 -14.34
C LYS A 65 21.66 11.14 -14.22
N LEU A 66 22.38 10.38 -13.40
CA LEU A 66 22.10 8.98 -13.17
C LEU A 66 20.78 8.80 -12.39
N LEU A 67 20.52 9.65 -11.39
CA LEU A 67 19.25 9.68 -10.67
C LEU A 67 18.09 10.13 -11.55
N ASP A 68 18.28 11.16 -12.38
CA ASP A 68 17.30 11.60 -13.36
C ASP A 68 16.96 10.45 -14.33
N TYR A 69 17.98 9.76 -14.84
CA TYR A 69 17.78 8.59 -15.69
C TYR A 69 17.01 7.48 -14.97
N TRP A 70 17.40 7.10 -13.75
CA TRP A 70 16.71 6.07 -12.98
C TRP A 70 15.28 6.45 -12.61
N SER A 71 14.97 7.74 -12.47
CA SER A 71 13.60 8.23 -12.27
C SER A 71 12.68 7.98 -13.47
N THR A 72 13.25 7.89 -14.68
CA THR A 72 12.50 7.57 -15.90
C THR A 72 12.25 6.08 -16.09
N LEU A 73 12.93 5.22 -15.31
CA LEU A 73 12.81 3.77 -15.44
C LEU A 73 11.48 3.29 -14.85
N THR A 74 10.84 2.38 -15.57
CA THR A 74 9.56 1.78 -15.17
C THR A 74 9.81 0.66 -14.16
N LEU A 75 8.83 0.38 -13.29
CA LEU A 75 8.95 -0.57 -12.19
C LEU A 75 7.96 -1.72 -12.39
N SER A 76 8.46 -2.95 -12.34
CA SER A 76 7.69 -4.17 -12.65
C SER A 76 7.71 -5.12 -11.46
N TYR A 77 6.55 -5.52 -10.94
CA TYR A 77 6.46 -6.59 -9.94
C TYR A 77 5.72 -7.80 -10.51
N ARG A 78 6.26 -8.98 -10.22
CA ARG A 78 5.61 -10.26 -10.53
C ARG A 78 4.73 -10.66 -9.35
N ILE A 79 3.41 -10.66 -9.56
CA ILE A 79 2.43 -11.21 -8.62
C ILE A 79 2.47 -12.74 -8.72
N ALA A 80 2.76 -13.44 -7.63
CA ALA A 80 2.67 -14.90 -7.59
C ALA A 80 1.19 -15.33 -7.60
N ARG A 81 0.75 -16.03 -8.65
CA ARG A 81 -0.60 -16.64 -8.72
C ARG A 81 -0.71 -17.80 -7.73
N LYS A 82 -1.76 -17.83 -6.90
CA LYS A 82 -2.29 -19.05 -6.27
C LYS A 82 -3.70 -19.35 -6.80
N PRO A 83 -4.15 -20.63 -6.84
CA PRO A 83 -5.45 -21.01 -7.39
C PRO A 83 -6.64 -20.47 -6.57
N LYS A 84 -7.76 -20.23 -7.26
CA LYS A 84 -9.06 -19.80 -6.70
C LYS A 84 -9.61 -20.87 -5.73
N ILE A 85 -10.12 -20.45 -4.56
CA ILE A 85 -10.82 -21.31 -3.60
C ILE A 85 -12.34 -21.25 -3.88
N ALA A 86 -13.03 -22.39 -3.75
CA ALA A 86 -14.36 -22.65 -4.31
C ALA A 86 -15.57 -22.26 -3.43
N SER A 87 -15.46 -21.26 -2.54
CA SER A 87 -16.56 -20.97 -1.60
C SER A 87 -16.81 -19.49 -1.38
N LEU A 88 -17.36 -18.78 -2.38
CA LEU A 88 -18.05 -17.50 -2.22
C LEU A 88 -19.08 -17.33 -3.36
N ASP A 89 -20.31 -16.92 -3.02
CA ASP A 89 -21.52 -16.90 -3.87
C ASP A 89 -21.48 -15.87 -5.03
N GLU A 90 -22.42 -16.00 -5.98
CA GLU A 90 -22.42 -15.40 -7.33
C GLU A 90 -22.71 -13.88 -7.43
N GLU A 91 -22.97 -13.15 -6.35
CA GLU A 91 -23.40 -11.73 -6.40
C GLU A 91 -22.42 -10.71 -5.80
N ASP A 92 -21.14 -10.72 -6.20
CA ASP A 92 -20.23 -9.59 -5.91
C ASP A 92 -19.13 -9.49 -6.98
N ASP A 93 -19.13 -8.40 -7.76
CA ASP A 93 -18.14 -8.18 -8.84
C ASP A 93 -16.69 -8.09 -8.29
N ALA A 94 -16.53 -7.66 -7.03
CA ALA A 94 -15.27 -7.71 -6.28
C ALA A 94 -14.92 -9.10 -5.67
N ALA A 95 -15.91 -10.01 -5.56
CA ALA A 95 -15.70 -11.38 -5.09
C ALA A 95 -15.26 -12.35 -6.21
N THR A 96 -15.30 -11.93 -7.48
CA THR A 96 -14.87 -12.79 -8.59
C THR A 96 -13.35 -12.97 -8.66
N THR A 97 -12.57 -11.97 -8.20
CA THR A 97 -11.10 -11.92 -8.28
C THR A 97 -10.47 -11.85 -6.89
N ILE A 98 -9.91 -12.98 -6.45
CA ILE A 98 -9.35 -13.15 -5.10
C ILE A 98 -7.90 -13.64 -5.18
N ILE A 99 -6.98 -12.90 -4.56
CA ILE A 99 -5.62 -13.35 -4.26
C ILE A 99 -5.61 -13.78 -2.80
N THR A 100 -5.27 -15.05 -2.54
CA THR A 100 -5.34 -15.59 -1.18
C THR A 100 -4.13 -16.45 -0.80
N ASN A 101 -3.79 -16.40 0.49
CA ASN A 101 -2.83 -17.28 1.12
C ASN A 101 -3.29 -17.67 2.53
N ASN A 102 -2.60 -18.61 3.16
CA ASN A 102 -2.86 -19.05 4.53
C ASN A 102 -1.53 -19.25 5.26
N VAL A 103 -0.81 -18.16 5.47
CA VAL A 103 0.54 -18.17 6.06
C VAL A 103 0.56 -17.23 7.25
N SER A 104 0.97 -17.77 8.40
CA SER A 104 1.24 -16.97 9.60
C SER A 104 2.73 -16.71 9.77
N ALA A 105 3.07 -15.77 10.64
CA ALA A 105 4.44 -15.47 11.04
C ALA A 105 5.17 -16.71 11.57
N GLY A 106 4.45 -17.59 12.26
CA GLY A 106 5.03 -18.83 12.77
C GLY A 106 5.12 -19.98 11.76
N THR A 107 4.47 -19.87 10.59
CA THR A 107 4.54 -20.91 9.57
C THR A 107 6.00 -21.10 9.13
N ILE A 108 6.47 -22.35 9.08
CA ILE A 108 7.86 -22.65 8.75
C ILE A 108 8.08 -22.42 7.25
N ASN A 109 9.06 -21.58 6.94
CA ASN A 109 9.56 -21.39 5.59
C ASN A 109 10.44 -22.61 5.22
N PRO A 110 10.10 -23.38 4.18
CA PRO A 110 10.85 -24.58 3.80
C PRO A 110 12.28 -24.27 3.35
N ASP A 111 12.57 -23.06 2.86
CA ASP A 111 13.89 -22.69 2.36
C ASP A 111 14.87 -22.33 3.48
N THR A 112 14.36 -21.85 4.62
CA THR A 112 15.20 -21.38 5.74
C THR A 112 15.09 -22.25 6.98
N GLY A 113 14.04 -23.07 7.10
CA GLY A 113 13.71 -23.83 8.31
C GLY A 113 13.23 -22.98 9.49
N LEU A 114 13.05 -21.66 9.29
CA LEU A 114 12.59 -20.71 10.31
C LEU A 114 11.15 -20.27 10.03
N GLY A 115 10.46 -19.72 11.04
CA GLY A 115 9.17 -19.06 10.82
C GLY A 115 9.30 -17.90 9.83
N TYR A 116 8.30 -17.69 8.98
CA TYR A 116 8.28 -16.54 8.04
C TYR A 116 8.46 -15.20 8.76
N GLY A 117 7.96 -15.06 9.99
CA GLY A 117 7.79 -13.78 10.66
C GLY A 117 6.67 -12.94 10.04
N THR A 118 6.20 -11.93 10.76
CA THR A 118 5.04 -11.11 10.33
C THR A 118 5.24 -10.49 8.96
N SER A 119 6.42 -9.90 8.71
CA SER A 119 6.68 -9.14 7.48
C SER A 119 6.84 -10.00 6.22
N LEU A 120 6.98 -11.32 6.36
CA LEU A 120 7.03 -12.28 5.23
C LEU A 120 5.79 -13.20 5.18
N SER A 121 4.81 -13.02 6.08
CA SER A 121 3.57 -13.81 6.06
C SER A 121 2.52 -13.28 5.07
N GLN A 122 2.83 -12.21 4.34
CA GLN A 122 1.91 -11.56 3.42
C GLN A 122 1.37 -12.48 2.33
N THR A 123 0.12 -12.24 1.94
CA THR A 123 -0.43 -12.75 0.69
C THR A 123 0.11 -11.96 -0.51
N MET A 124 0.17 -10.64 -0.38
CA MET A 124 0.66 -9.74 -1.43
C MET A 124 1.51 -8.62 -0.82
N ALA A 125 2.70 -8.40 -1.38
CA ALA A 125 3.56 -7.25 -1.07
C ALA A 125 3.67 -6.34 -2.28
N ILE A 126 3.51 -5.03 -2.05
CA ILE A 126 3.69 -3.99 -3.07
C ILE A 126 4.79 -3.04 -2.62
N PHE A 127 5.96 -3.20 -3.23
CA PHE A 127 7.12 -2.37 -2.97
C PHE A 127 7.15 -1.11 -3.85
N GLY A 128 6.42 -1.12 -4.96
CA GLY A 128 6.49 -0.06 -5.97
C GLY A 128 5.72 1.19 -5.66
N ASN A 129 6.24 2.32 -6.10
CA ASN A 129 5.50 3.58 -6.09
C ASN A 129 4.40 3.57 -7.16
N ASP A 130 3.41 4.45 -7.02
CA ASP A 130 2.36 4.69 -8.03
C ASP A 130 1.50 3.46 -8.38
N PHE A 131 1.46 2.45 -7.51
CA PHE A 131 0.63 1.28 -7.69
C PHE A 131 -0.85 1.63 -7.52
N THR A 132 -1.70 1.14 -8.41
CA THR A 132 -3.16 1.24 -8.27
C THR A 132 -3.82 -0.12 -8.44
N ALA A 133 -4.72 -0.47 -7.53
CA ALA A 133 -5.61 -1.62 -7.67
C ALA A 133 -7.08 -1.19 -7.54
N SER A 134 -7.96 -1.89 -8.23
CA SER A 134 -9.40 -1.71 -8.06
C SER A 134 -10.16 -3.04 -8.18
N LYS A 135 -11.25 -3.19 -7.42
CA LYS A 135 -12.18 -4.33 -7.48
C LYS A 135 -11.50 -5.69 -7.33
N ILE A 136 -10.56 -5.79 -6.38
CA ILE A 136 -9.85 -7.04 -6.08
C ILE A 136 -9.91 -7.35 -4.60
N THR A 137 -9.96 -8.64 -4.28
CA THR A 137 -9.83 -9.15 -2.91
C THR A 137 -8.43 -9.69 -2.66
N ILE A 138 -7.80 -9.28 -1.56
CA ILE A 138 -6.53 -9.80 -1.07
C ILE A 138 -6.77 -10.34 0.34
N ALA A 139 -6.55 -11.64 0.55
CA ALA A 139 -6.95 -12.31 1.78
C ALA A 139 -5.87 -13.23 2.36
N ASN A 140 -5.61 -13.12 3.66
CA ASN A 140 -4.91 -14.16 4.41
C ASN A 140 -5.89 -14.91 5.31
N THR A 141 -6.10 -16.19 5.05
CA THR A 141 -7.15 -16.98 5.72
C THR A 141 -6.68 -17.61 7.04
N PHE A 142 -5.48 -17.27 7.52
CA PHE A 142 -4.98 -17.83 8.78
C PHE A 142 -5.71 -17.24 9.99
N VAL A 143 -6.45 -18.10 10.70
CA VAL A 143 -7.20 -17.70 11.90
C VAL A 143 -6.30 -17.75 13.12
N ASN A 144 -6.18 -16.64 13.86
CA ASN A 144 -5.44 -16.57 15.14
C ASN A 144 -6.26 -17.12 16.32
N SER A 145 -6.83 -18.33 16.18
CA SER A 145 -7.60 -19.00 17.22
C SER A 145 -6.71 -19.47 18.37
N ASN A 146 -7.31 -19.67 19.55
CA ASN A 146 -6.62 -20.24 20.71
C ASN A 146 -6.01 -21.61 20.40
N ALA A 147 -6.67 -22.42 19.56
CA ALA A 147 -6.15 -23.71 19.11
C ALA A 147 -4.89 -23.55 18.25
N ASN A 148 -4.90 -22.61 17.31
CA ASN A 148 -3.73 -22.32 16.47
C ASN A 148 -2.60 -21.69 17.29
N ALA A 149 -2.92 -20.82 18.25
CA ALA A 149 -1.94 -20.19 19.14
C ALA A 149 -1.25 -21.21 20.08
N ALA A 150 -1.95 -22.28 20.47
CA ALA A 150 -1.36 -23.36 21.26
C ALA A 150 -0.34 -24.20 20.48
N ILE A 151 -0.48 -24.27 19.16
CA ILE A 151 0.48 -24.92 18.26
C ILE A 151 1.62 -23.96 17.90
N ASN A 152 1.28 -22.69 17.67
CA ASN A 152 2.21 -21.66 17.23
C ASN A 152 1.82 -20.28 17.75
N ALA A 153 2.58 -19.75 18.71
CA ALA A 153 2.30 -18.46 19.32
C ALA A 153 2.39 -17.27 18.33
N ASN A 154 3.11 -17.42 17.21
CA ASN A 154 3.27 -16.38 16.19
C ASN A 154 2.13 -16.44 15.16
N THR A 155 0.97 -15.88 15.53
CA THR A 155 -0.29 -16.00 14.80
C THR A 155 -0.59 -14.85 13.82
N GLN A 156 0.31 -13.88 13.70
CA GLN A 156 0.18 -12.73 12.79
C GLN A 156 0.16 -13.19 11.33
N ALA A 157 -0.76 -12.68 10.51
CA ALA A 157 -0.95 -13.17 9.15
C ALA A 157 -1.36 -12.04 8.20
N VAL A 158 -0.38 -11.50 7.47
CA VAL A 158 -0.59 -10.32 6.63
C VAL A 158 -1.34 -10.69 5.35
N ALA A 159 -2.36 -9.94 4.98
CA ALA A 159 -3.00 -10.03 3.67
C ALA A 159 -2.28 -9.13 2.68
N LEU A 160 -2.22 -7.83 2.97
CA LEU A 160 -1.58 -6.83 2.13
C LEU A 160 -0.45 -6.12 2.89
N LYS A 161 0.73 -6.10 2.26
CA LYS A 161 1.88 -5.31 2.69
C LYS A 161 2.17 -4.24 1.65
N THR A 162 2.23 -2.99 2.08
CA THR A 162 2.61 -1.84 1.25
C THR A 162 3.94 -1.27 1.71
N GLN A 163 4.81 -0.91 0.77
CA GLN A 163 6.13 -0.35 1.07
C GLN A 163 6.54 0.81 0.12
N GLY A 164 5.77 1.06 -0.93
CA GLY A 164 5.99 2.20 -1.83
C GLY A 164 5.23 3.46 -1.40
N ASP A 165 5.42 4.53 -2.17
CA ASP A 165 4.71 5.79 -2.06
C ASP A 165 3.66 5.94 -3.16
N ARG A 166 2.56 6.64 -2.89
CA ARG A 166 1.44 6.90 -3.82
C ARG A 166 0.72 5.62 -4.27
N GLN A 167 0.49 4.70 -3.34
CA GLN A 167 -0.23 3.45 -3.62
C GLN A 167 -1.73 3.61 -3.35
N ALA A 168 -2.58 3.32 -4.34
CA ALA A 168 -4.02 3.55 -4.25
C ALA A 168 -4.85 2.27 -4.48
N PHE A 169 -5.93 2.13 -3.72
CA PHE A 169 -6.81 0.96 -3.72
C PHE A 169 -8.26 1.43 -3.75
N TYR A 170 -9.03 1.00 -4.76
CA TYR A 170 -10.41 1.45 -4.99
C TYR A 170 -11.37 0.27 -5.03
N ASP A 171 -12.38 0.25 -4.16
CA ASP A 171 -13.35 -0.85 -4.12
C ASP A 171 -12.68 -2.21 -3.90
N CYS A 172 -11.58 -2.22 -3.12
CA CYS A 172 -10.81 -3.43 -2.80
C CYS A 172 -11.30 -4.05 -1.49
N ARG A 173 -11.05 -5.35 -1.31
CA ARG A 173 -11.30 -6.07 -0.06
C ARG A 173 -9.99 -6.60 0.50
N ILE A 174 -9.59 -6.16 1.68
CA ILE A 174 -8.39 -6.65 2.38
C ILE A 174 -8.84 -7.44 3.60
N LEU A 175 -8.71 -8.76 3.52
CA LEU A 175 -9.35 -9.69 4.46
C LEU A 175 -8.32 -10.45 5.30
N GLY A 176 -8.53 -10.51 6.60
CA GLY A 176 -7.67 -11.27 7.49
C GLY A 176 -8.17 -11.31 8.92
N PHE A 177 -7.24 -11.56 9.84
CA PHE A 177 -7.52 -11.68 11.26
C PHE A 177 -6.56 -10.78 12.04
N GLN A 178 -5.46 -11.33 12.54
CA GLN A 178 -4.41 -10.54 13.16
C GLN A 178 -3.42 -10.04 12.10
N ASP A 179 -3.09 -8.75 12.15
CA ASP A 179 -2.13 -8.07 11.27
C ASP A 179 -2.53 -8.07 9.77
N THR A 180 -3.82 -7.88 9.44
CA THR A 180 -4.34 -7.93 8.05
C THR A 180 -3.60 -7.01 7.06
N TYR A 181 -3.36 -5.75 7.39
CA TYR A 181 -2.74 -4.75 6.51
C TYR A 181 -1.51 -4.11 7.18
N LEU A 182 -0.37 -4.19 6.48
CA LEU A 182 0.92 -3.68 6.92
C LEU A 182 1.43 -2.54 6.03
N GLY A 183 1.46 -1.32 6.56
CA GLY A 183 2.19 -0.19 5.98
C GLY A 183 3.68 -0.18 6.39
N ASN A 184 4.54 -0.84 5.61
CA ASN A 184 5.90 -1.24 6.01
C ASN A 184 7.04 -0.26 5.70
N SER A 185 6.77 1.02 5.46
CA SER A 185 7.80 2.04 5.18
C SER A 185 7.32 3.47 5.41
N ILE A 186 8.19 4.44 5.17
CA ILE A 186 7.75 5.81 4.89
C ILE A 186 7.25 5.85 3.45
N GLY A 187 5.96 6.15 3.30
CA GLY A 187 5.25 6.18 2.03
C GLY A 187 3.78 6.54 2.27
N ARG A 188 3.10 6.98 1.21
CA ARG A 188 1.67 7.29 1.24
C ARG A 188 0.85 6.20 0.58
N ALA A 189 -0.25 5.81 1.22
CA ALA A 189 -1.24 4.91 0.63
C ALA A 189 -2.66 5.46 0.80
N TYR A 190 -3.55 5.10 -0.12
CA TYR A 190 -4.93 5.56 -0.16
C TYR A 190 -5.88 4.39 -0.43
N PHE A 191 -6.91 4.27 0.40
CA PHE A 191 -8.01 3.31 0.23
C PHE A 191 -9.30 4.10 0.07
N LYS A 192 -10.01 3.86 -1.04
CA LYS A 192 -11.32 4.44 -1.32
C LYS A 192 -12.36 3.35 -1.44
N ASN A 193 -13.51 3.54 -0.76
CA ASN A 193 -14.66 2.64 -0.84
C ASN A 193 -14.29 1.17 -0.62
N SER A 194 -13.23 0.93 0.15
CA SER A 194 -12.66 -0.39 0.33
C SER A 194 -13.16 -1.01 1.63
N TYR A 195 -13.12 -2.33 1.67
CA TYR A 195 -13.50 -3.12 2.84
C TYR A 195 -12.24 -3.71 3.48
N ILE A 196 -12.04 -3.46 4.77
CA ILE A 196 -10.90 -3.99 5.53
C ILE A 196 -11.43 -4.78 6.71
N GLU A 197 -11.02 -6.04 6.83
CA GLU A 197 -11.47 -6.95 7.87
C GLU A 197 -10.30 -7.47 8.73
N GLY A 198 -10.51 -7.49 10.05
CA GLY A 198 -9.60 -8.15 10.97
C GLY A 198 -9.99 -8.03 12.44
N ASN A 199 -9.04 -8.34 13.32
CA ASN A 199 -9.21 -8.29 14.76
C ASN A 199 -8.08 -7.57 15.52
N VAL A 200 -6.95 -8.22 15.75
CA VAL A 200 -5.85 -7.70 16.57
C VAL A 200 -4.90 -6.96 15.65
N ASP A 201 -4.70 -5.66 15.90
CA ASP A 201 -3.74 -4.80 15.23
C ASP A 201 -3.83 -4.87 13.69
N PHE A 202 -5.04 -5.05 13.16
CA PHE A 202 -5.19 -5.50 11.78
C PHE A 202 -4.87 -4.41 10.74
N ILE A 203 -4.71 -3.16 11.16
CA ILE A 203 -4.10 -2.09 10.37
C ILE A 203 -2.89 -1.55 11.16
N PHE A 204 -1.68 -1.86 10.71
CA PHE A 204 -0.47 -1.55 11.47
C PHE A 204 0.70 -1.14 10.58
N GLY A 205 1.72 -0.53 11.21
CA GLY A 205 2.87 0.01 10.50
C GLY A 205 3.00 1.52 10.57
N ARG A 206 3.88 2.06 9.73
CA ARG A 206 4.41 3.43 9.84
C ARG A 206 4.08 4.35 8.66
N GLN A 207 3.43 3.83 7.62
CA GLN A 207 3.01 4.62 6.45
C GLN A 207 1.94 5.66 6.81
N THR A 208 1.89 6.73 6.02
CA THR A 208 0.75 7.66 6.00
C THR A 208 -0.35 7.07 5.13
N VAL A 209 -1.47 6.70 5.73
CA VAL A 209 -2.56 6.01 5.00
C VAL A 209 -3.87 6.73 5.25
N VAL A 210 -4.57 7.07 4.15
CA VAL A 210 -5.95 7.56 4.24
C VAL A 210 -6.91 6.46 3.80
N PHE A 211 -7.84 6.14 4.69
CA PHE A 211 -9.04 5.36 4.38
C PHE A 211 -10.19 6.35 4.20
N ASP A 212 -10.76 6.43 3.00
CA ASP A 212 -11.82 7.36 2.64
C ASP A 212 -13.06 6.57 2.25
N GLN A 213 -14.16 6.78 2.96
CA GLN A 213 -15.44 6.08 2.76
C GLN A 213 -15.28 4.55 2.78
N CYS A 214 -14.32 4.05 3.54
CA CYS A 214 -14.09 2.63 3.69
C CYS A 214 -15.00 2.02 4.75
N THR A 215 -15.24 0.72 4.62
CA THR A 215 -15.85 -0.10 5.68
C THR A 215 -14.78 -0.89 6.40
N THR A 216 -14.74 -0.74 7.71
CA THR A 216 -13.83 -1.49 8.59
C THR A 216 -14.65 -2.48 9.39
N TYR A 217 -14.40 -3.79 9.20
CA TYR A 217 -15.16 -4.86 9.85
C TYR A 217 -14.32 -5.58 10.90
N ILE A 218 -14.86 -5.64 12.12
CA ILE A 218 -14.20 -6.22 13.28
C ILE A 218 -14.74 -7.64 13.52
N ASN A 219 -13.89 -8.66 13.35
CA ASN A 219 -14.34 -10.05 13.29
C ASN A 219 -14.10 -10.90 14.56
N ARG A 220 -13.68 -10.29 15.67
CA ARG A 220 -13.45 -10.99 16.95
C ARG A 220 -13.71 -10.07 18.15
N ASN A 221 -14.00 -10.67 19.30
CA ASN A 221 -14.04 -9.93 20.56
C ASN A 221 -12.65 -9.40 20.96
N ASN A 222 -12.61 -8.27 21.66
CA ASN A 222 -11.39 -7.59 22.12
C ASN A 222 -10.41 -7.22 21.00
N SER A 223 -10.97 -6.85 19.85
CA SER A 223 -10.19 -6.39 18.70
C SER A 223 -9.60 -4.99 18.91
N VAL A 224 -8.57 -4.69 18.14
CA VAL A 224 -7.88 -3.40 18.10
C VAL A 224 -7.68 -3.04 16.63
N VAL A 225 -8.31 -1.95 16.17
CA VAL A 225 -8.31 -1.62 14.73
C VAL A 225 -6.93 -1.23 14.23
N VAL A 226 -6.27 -0.27 14.89
CA VAL A 226 -4.96 0.21 14.47
C VAL A 226 -3.84 0.02 15.49
N ALA A 227 -2.64 -0.30 14.99
CA ALA A 227 -1.40 -0.30 15.76
C ALA A 227 -0.29 0.49 15.04
N PRO A 228 -0.36 1.84 15.06
CA PRO A 228 0.59 2.67 14.32
C PRO A 228 1.99 2.69 14.95
N SER A 229 3.00 2.76 14.07
CA SER A 229 4.42 2.96 14.37
C SER A 229 5.00 4.17 13.62
N THR A 230 4.15 5.16 13.33
CA THR A 230 4.48 6.39 12.60
C THR A 230 5.73 7.07 13.16
N GLU A 231 6.62 7.52 12.26
CA GLU A 231 7.85 8.20 12.67
C GLU A 231 7.56 9.58 13.29
N ALA A 232 8.51 10.07 14.09
CA ALA A 232 8.38 11.37 14.74
C ALA A 232 8.35 12.54 13.74
N SER A 233 9.03 12.39 12.60
CA SER A 233 9.08 13.37 11.51
C SER A 233 7.83 13.39 10.64
N THR A 234 7.03 12.33 10.66
CA THR A 234 5.82 12.20 9.83
C THR A 234 4.63 12.83 10.53
N LYS A 235 3.95 13.78 9.87
CA LYS A 235 2.84 14.53 10.45
C LYS A 235 1.57 13.69 10.64
N PHE A 236 1.32 12.74 9.74
CA PHE A 236 0.11 11.91 9.72
C PHE A 236 0.45 10.43 9.64
N GLY A 237 -0.29 9.61 10.38
CA GLY A 237 -0.25 8.15 10.30
C GLY A 237 -1.48 7.63 9.58
N PHE A 238 -2.31 6.89 10.29
CA PHE A 238 -3.58 6.39 9.74
C PHE A 238 -4.70 7.42 9.90
N VAL A 239 -5.41 7.74 8.83
CA VAL A 239 -6.51 8.71 8.85
C VAL A 239 -7.74 8.06 8.21
N PHE A 240 -8.81 7.91 8.98
CA PHE A 240 -10.11 7.43 8.52
C PHE A 240 -11.01 8.64 8.29
N LEU A 241 -11.40 8.89 7.05
CA LEU A 241 -12.29 9.96 6.62
C LEU A 241 -13.63 9.35 6.20
N ASP A 242 -14.72 9.78 6.84
CA ASP A 242 -16.08 9.40 6.44
C ASP A 242 -16.30 7.86 6.36
N CYS A 243 -15.59 7.11 7.21
CA CYS A 243 -15.60 5.64 7.20
C CYS A 243 -16.73 5.06 8.05
N ASN A 244 -17.07 3.80 7.81
CA ASN A 244 -18.03 3.05 8.60
C ASN A 244 -17.34 1.90 9.34
N LEU A 245 -17.34 1.93 10.67
CA LEU A 245 -16.87 0.80 11.47
C LEU A 245 -18.05 -0.12 11.77
N THR A 246 -17.84 -1.42 11.57
CA THR A 246 -18.89 -2.42 11.66
C THR A 246 -18.44 -3.63 12.47
N VAL A 247 -19.40 -4.24 13.15
CA VAL A 247 -19.22 -5.42 13.98
C VAL A 247 -20.35 -6.40 13.62
N PRO A 248 -20.17 -7.71 13.85
CA PRO A 248 -21.25 -8.67 13.81
C PRO A 248 -22.42 -8.27 14.72
N ALA A 249 -23.58 -8.88 14.48
CA ALA A 249 -24.75 -8.68 15.32
C ALA A 249 -24.44 -9.01 16.79
N ALA A 250 -25.06 -8.27 17.72
CA ALA A 250 -24.89 -8.52 19.15
C ALA A 250 -25.22 -9.97 19.52
N GLY A 251 -24.37 -10.60 20.32
CA GLY A 251 -24.48 -12.02 20.67
C GLY A 251 -23.80 -12.98 19.68
N THR A 252 -23.25 -12.49 18.57
CA THR A 252 -22.42 -13.33 17.68
C THR A 252 -21.21 -13.86 18.46
N ILE A 253 -20.99 -15.17 18.36
CA ILE A 253 -19.89 -15.88 18.98
C ILE A 253 -18.71 -15.93 18.00
N ASP A 254 -17.53 -15.50 18.44
CA ASP A 254 -16.31 -15.57 17.65
C ASP A 254 -15.73 -17.00 17.57
N PHE A 255 -14.69 -17.20 16.75
CA PHE A 255 -14.03 -18.50 16.57
C PHE A 255 -13.32 -19.04 17.82
N ASN A 256 -13.29 -18.28 18.93
CA ASN A 256 -12.81 -18.73 20.23
C ASN A 256 -13.96 -19.03 21.22
N GLY A 257 -15.21 -19.02 20.76
CA GLY A 257 -16.37 -19.27 21.63
C GLY A 257 -16.76 -18.06 22.49
N THR A 258 -16.27 -16.85 22.17
CA THR A 258 -16.54 -15.65 22.95
C THR A 258 -17.56 -14.75 22.25
N ALA A 259 -18.57 -14.28 22.97
CA ALA A 259 -19.48 -13.27 22.43
C ALA A 259 -18.74 -11.96 22.13
N ILE A 260 -18.92 -11.44 20.92
CA ILE A 260 -18.33 -10.16 20.51
C ILE A 260 -19.10 -9.04 21.19
N SER A 261 -18.41 -8.29 22.04
CA SER A 261 -19.00 -7.22 22.85
C SER A 261 -18.12 -5.98 22.96
N ASN A 262 -16.85 -6.06 22.56
CA ASN A 262 -15.88 -5.00 22.78
C ASN A 262 -14.80 -4.95 21.68
N PHE A 263 -14.42 -3.73 21.27
CA PHE A 263 -13.20 -3.44 20.52
C PHE A 263 -12.68 -2.03 20.82
N HIS A 264 -11.45 -1.74 20.41
CA HIS A 264 -10.82 -0.42 20.52
C HIS A 264 -10.41 0.10 19.13
N PHE A 265 -10.37 1.42 18.97
CA PHE A 265 -9.80 2.08 17.79
C PHE A 265 -8.35 1.72 17.58
N GLY A 266 -7.53 1.70 18.62
CA GLY A 266 -6.12 1.43 18.42
C GLY A 266 -5.29 1.44 19.69
N ARG A 267 -4.00 1.14 19.51
CA ARG A 267 -2.99 1.17 20.56
C ARG A 267 -1.61 1.56 20.02
N PRO A 268 -0.73 2.15 20.86
CA PRO A 268 0.54 2.70 20.40
C PRO A 268 1.60 1.60 20.22
N TRP A 269 1.96 1.27 18.97
CA TRP A 269 2.95 0.21 18.72
C TRP A 269 4.38 0.69 18.91
N GLN A 270 4.85 1.68 18.14
CA GLN A 270 6.24 2.16 18.22
C GLN A 270 6.34 3.65 17.86
N ASN A 271 7.50 4.27 18.08
CA ASN A 271 7.84 5.62 17.62
C ASN A 271 6.88 6.71 18.17
N ARG A 272 6.20 7.45 17.29
CA ARG A 272 5.21 8.49 17.61
C ARG A 272 3.87 8.14 16.95
N PRO A 273 3.19 7.06 17.41
CA PRO A 273 2.01 6.50 16.77
C PRO A 273 0.95 7.55 16.46
N LYS A 274 0.37 7.56 15.25
CA LYS A 274 -0.69 8.52 14.91
C LYS A 274 -1.88 7.83 14.26
N ALA A 275 -3.07 8.14 14.75
CA ALA A 275 -4.32 7.69 14.17
C ALA A 275 -5.42 8.74 14.34
N ALA A 276 -6.25 8.90 13.33
CA ALA A 276 -7.36 9.84 13.32
C ALA A 276 -8.63 9.18 12.77
N PHE A 277 -9.74 9.32 13.48
CA PHE A 277 -11.07 8.94 13.00
C PHE A 277 -11.93 10.19 12.85
N ILE A 278 -12.19 10.58 11.61
CA ILE A 278 -12.83 11.85 11.24
C ILE A 278 -14.14 11.54 10.52
N ARG A 279 -15.25 12.05 11.06
CA ARG A 279 -16.63 11.90 10.57
C ARG A 279 -17.02 10.43 10.32
N SER A 280 -16.50 9.52 11.13
CA SER A 280 -16.72 8.08 10.96
C SER A 280 -17.92 7.59 11.79
N VAL A 281 -18.64 6.59 11.29
CA VAL A 281 -19.74 5.94 12.01
C VAL A 281 -19.17 4.83 12.89
N THR A 282 -19.55 4.80 14.17
CA THR A 282 -19.02 3.87 15.17
C THR A 282 -20.14 3.05 15.82
N PRO A 283 -20.00 1.72 15.90
CA PRO A 283 -21.04 0.85 16.43
C PRO A 283 -21.01 0.81 17.96
N ALA A 284 -22.08 0.30 18.56
CA ALA A 284 -22.28 0.31 20.02
C ALA A 284 -21.18 -0.41 20.81
N MET A 285 -20.54 -1.42 20.22
CA MET A 285 -19.51 -2.27 20.83
C MET A 285 -18.12 -1.62 20.92
N LEU A 286 -17.97 -0.38 20.47
CA LEU A 286 -16.76 0.37 20.74
C LEU A 286 -16.63 0.57 22.25
N ASN A 287 -15.49 0.20 22.82
CA ASN A 287 -15.19 0.48 24.22
C ASN A 287 -15.35 1.99 24.48
N PRO A 288 -16.04 2.44 25.54
CA PRO A 288 -16.18 3.86 25.83
C PRO A 288 -14.86 4.62 25.93
N VAL A 289 -13.79 3.97 26.41
CA VAL A 289 -12.43 4.54 26.46
C VAL A 289 -11.85 4.80 25.06
N GLY A 290 -12.34 4.07 24.05
CA GLY A 290 -11.98 4.23 22.63
C GLY A 290 -10.63 3.61 22.28
N TRP A 291 -9.58 3.93 23.03
CA TRP A 291 -8.19 3.55 22.75
C TRP A 291 -7.64 2.66 23.86
N THR A 292 -6.58 1.90 23.58
CA THR A 292 -5.94 1.02 24.58
C THR A 292 -4.42 1.14 24.58
N THR A 293 -3.78 0.54 25.57
CA THR A 293 -2.33 0.60 25.77
C THR A 293 -1.61 -0.58 25.10
N MET A 294 -0.32 -0.42 24.83
CA MET A 294 0.55 -1.50 24.35
C MET A 294 1.95 -1.36 24.93
N ASN A 295 2.69 -0.34 24.50
CA ASN A 295 4.02 -0.04 25.00
C ASN A 295 4.02 1.24 25.86
N ALA A 296 4.67 1.18 27.02
CA ALA A 296 4.81 2.32 27.92
C ALA A 296 5.83 3.34 27.38
N GLY A 297 5.66 4.61 27.75
CA GLY A 297 6.61 5.68 27.40
C GLY A 297 6.52 6.23 25.98
N LEU A 298 5.53 5.81 25.19
CA LEU A 298 5.24 6.38 23.88
C LEU A 298 4.35 7.63 24.00
N ASN A 299 4.40 8.48 22.99
CA ASN A 299 3.60 9.71 22.91
C ASN A 299 2.73 9.67 21.64
N PRO A 300 1.62 8.91 21.66
CA PRO A 300 0.74 8.79 20.51
C PRO A 300 -0.05 10.09 20.26
N THR A 301 -0.53 10.24 19.03
CA THR A 301 -1.50 11.26 18.63
C THR A 301 -2.74 10.54 18.12
N PHE A 302 -3.72 10.38 19.00
CA PHE A 302 -4.98 9.70 18.71
C PHE A 302 -6.12 10.68 18.76
N VAL A 303 -6.78 10.90 17.62
CA VAL A 303 -7.81 11.94 17.51
C VAL A 303 -9.12 11.41 16.93
N GLU A 304 -10.21 11.97 17.41
CA GLU A 304 -11.56 11.77 16.88
C GLU A 304 -12.20 13.12 16.58
N TYR A 305 -12.95 13.22 15.48
CA TYR A 305 -13.75 14.40 15.19
C TYR A 305 -15.04 14.03 14.48
N GLY A 306 -16.17 14.55 14.96
CA GLY A 306 -17.45 14.45 14.25
C GLY A 306 -17.95 13.02 14.01
N SER A 307 -17.43 12.03 14.74
CA SER A 307 -17.90 10.65 14.65
C SER A 307 -19.34 10.52 15.16
N THR A 308 -20.10 9.61 14.57
CA THR A 308 -21.52 9.36 14.91
C THR A 308 -21.77 7.87 15.20
N GLY A 309 -23.03 7.50 15.42
CA GLY A 309 -23.42 6.14 15.76
C GLY A 309 -23.41 5.85 17.25
N ALA A 310 -23.85 4.64 17.63
CA ALA A 310 -24.04 4.26 19.02
C ALA A 310 -22.72 4.18 19.83
N GLY A 311 -21.55 4.16 19.17
CA GLY A 311 -20.23 4.23 19.81
C GLY A 311 -19.72 5.65 20.09
N ALA A 312 -20.40 6.67 19.54
CA ALA A 312 -19.99 8.07 19.59
C ALA A 312 -21.14 8.99 20.05
N THR A 313 -21.99 8.51 20.95
CA THR A 313 -22.94 9.37 21.65
C THR A 313 -22.19 10.34 22.58
N PRO A 314 -22.76 11.52 22.91
CA PRO A 314 -22.08 12.51 23.74
C PRO A 314 -21.56 11.97 25.08
N ASP A 315 -22.30 11.08 25.73
CA ASP A 315 -21.92 10.39 26.98
C ASP A 315 -20.75 9.43 26.81
N LYS A 316 -20.52 8.88 25.61
CA LYS A 316 -19.36 8.03 25.30
C LYS A 316 -18.14 8.84 24.87
N LEU A 317 -18.34 9.93 24.14
CA LEU A 317 -17.25 10.80 23.66
C LEU A 317 -16.48 11.45 24.81
N VAL A 318 -17.15 11.77 25.93
CA VAL A 318 -16.48 12.31 27.14
C VAL A 318 -15.62 11.28 27.88
N LEU A 319 -15.73 9.99 27.53
CA LEU A 319 -15.01 8.89 28.19
C LEU A 319 -13.72 8.49 27.46
N ARG A 320 -13.36 9.15 26.35
CA ARG A 320 -12.13 8.84 25.62
C ARG A 320 -10.91 8.99 26.52
N GLY A 321 -10.06 7.96 26.49
CA GLY A 321 -8.86 7.87 27.31
C GLY A 321 -7.71 7.25 26.55
N ASN A 322 -6.63 6.92 27.26
CA ASN A 322 -5.41 6.37 26.67
C ASN A 322 -4.86 7.23 25.52
N GLU A 323 -4.72 8.54 25.78
CA GLU A 323 -4.26 9.58 24.84
C GLU A 323 -5.22 9.89 23.68
N GLY A 324 -6.37 9.22 23.60
CA GLY A 324 -7.43 9.55 22.66
C GLY A 324 -8.13 10.86 23.01
N VAL A 325 -8.22 11.78 22.05
CA VAL A 325 -8.88 13.07 22.23
C VAL A 325 -9.94 13.35 21.17
N VAL A 326 -11.08 13.88 21.60
CA VAL A 326 -12.10 14.43 20.69
C VAL A 326 -11.73 15.89 20.41
N ILE A 327 -11.37 16.20 19.17
CA ILE A 327 -10.92 17.54 18.77
C ILE A 327 -12.09 18.42 18.31
N ASN A 328 -11.86 19.73 18.19
CA ASN A 328 -12.85 20.67 17.67
C ASN A 328 -12.77 20.86 16.14
N ALA A 329 -13.73 21.60 15.58
CA ALA A 329 -13.83 21.83 14.14
C ALA A 329 -12.60 22.52 13.54
N THR A 330 -12.01 23.50 14.25
CA THR A 330 -10.81 24.21 13.79
C THR A 330 -9.61 23.29 13.72
N GLN A 331 -9.40 22.47 14.76
CA GLN A 331 -8.33 21.46 14.78
C GLN A 331 -8.54 20.41 13.67
N ALA A 332 -9.78 20.07 13.36
CA ALA A 332 -10.10 19.08 12.34
C ALA A 332 -9.83 19.54 10.90
N GLN A 333 -9.67 20.84 10.64
CA GLN A 333 -9.44 21.39 9.29
C GLN A 333 -8.15 20.89 8.63
N VAL A 334 -7.19 20.38 9.40
CA VAL A 334 -5.95 19.81 8.85
C VAL A 334 -6.15 18.43 8.23
N PHE A 335 -7.24 17.72 8.56
CA PHE A 335 -7.53 16.37 8.06
C PHE A 335 -8.30 16.43 6.73
N THR A 336 -7.62 16.94 5.70
CA THR A 336 -8.07 16.87 4.30
C THR A 336 -7.10 16.03 3.49
N MET A 337 -7.58 15.42 2.41
CA MET A 337 -6.73 14.67 1.46
C MET A 337 -5.51 15.47 1.02
N GLU A 338 -5.73 16.74 0.69
CA GLU A 338 -4.67 17.67 0.26
C GLU A 338 -3.61 17.88 1.33
N ASN A 339 -4.03 18.09 2.58
CA ASN A 339 -3.09 18.35 3.67
C ASN A 339 -2.36 17.09 4.12
N VAL A 340 -3.04 15.94 4.13
CA VAL A 340 -2.44 14.66 4.57
C VAL A 340 -1.40 14.15 3.58
N PHE A 341 -1.61 14.35 2.29
CA PHE A 341 -0.69 13.87 1.25
C PHE A 341 0.27 14.91 0.68
N LYS A 342 0.33 16.12 1.24
CA LYS A 342 1.37 17.11 0.92
C LYS A 342 2.77 16.58 1.20
N LYS A 343 3.76 16.99 0.40
CA LYS A 343 5.15 16.56 0.58
C LYS A 343 5.71 17.01 1.93
N GLU A 344 5.29 18.15 2.46
CA GLU A 344 5.76 18.68 3.75
C GLU A 344 5.27 17.87 4.97
N THR A 345 4.53 16.79 4.75
CA THR A 345 4.10 15.88 5.82
C THR A 345 5.18 14.89 6.22
N ASP A 346 6.20 14.67 5.40
CA ASP A 346 7.39 13.89 5.74
C ASP A 346 8.61 14.35 4.91
N PRO A 347 9.81 14.49 5.50
CA PRO A 347 11.02 14.88 4.77
C PRO A 347 11.42 13.94 3.63
N SER A 348 10.97 12.68 3.63
CA SER A 348 11.25 11.72 2.56
C SER A 348 10.36 11.91 1.31
N PHE A 349 9.28 12.70 1.39
CA PHE A 349 8.41 12.93 0.24
C PHE A 349 8.98 14.00 -0.69
N VAL A 350 9.10 13.64 -1.97
CA VAL A 350 9.69 14.52 -3.00
C VAL A 350 8.62 15.36 -3.72
N PHE A 351 7.37 14.88 -3.77
CA PHE A 351 6.27 15.50 -4.51
C PHE A 351 4.98 15.48 -3.70
N ASP A 352 4.14 16.51 -3.88
CA ASP A 352 2.74 16.43 -3.46
C ASP A 352 2.04 15.29 -4.18
N TRP A 353 1.06 14.68 -3.52
CA TRP A 353 0.26 13.64 -4.13
C TRP A 353 -1.22 13.88 -3.83
N MET A 354 -2.03 13.69 -4.86
CA MET A 354 -3.46 13.61 -4.73
C MET A 354 -3.91 12.37 -5.50
N PRO A 355 -4.45 11.33 -4.84
CA PRO A 355 -5.04 10.21 -5.57
C PRO A 355 -6.27 10.67 -6.36
N ALA A 356 -6.58 9.94 -7.43
CA ALA A 356 -7.82 10.18 -8.16
C ALA A 356 -9.04 9.92 -7.25
N SER A 357 -10.15 10.63 -7.47
CA SER A 357 -11.38 10.42 -6.69
C SER A 357 -12.09 9.11 -7.04
N SER A 358 -11.81 8.58 -8.23
CA SER A 358 -12.25 7.28 -8.71
C SER A 358 -11.30 6.80 -9.81
N VAL A 359 -11.29 5.51 -10.08
CA VAL A 359 -10.57 4.92 -11.20
C VAL A 359 -11.53 4.09 -12.03
N SER A 360 -11.53 4.31 -13.34
CA SER A 360 -12.10 3.38 -14.30
C SER A 360 -10.96 2.55 -14.86
N ILE A 361 -10.78 1.35 -14.33
CA ILE A 361 -9.80 0.41 -14.89
C ILE A 361 -10.56 -0.51 -15.85
N ASP A 362 -10.62 -0.12 -17.13
CA ASP A 362 -11.14 -1.00 -18.18
C ASP A 362 -10.08 -2.06 -18.51
N PHE A 363 -10.31 -3.29 -18.03
CA PHE A 363 -9.46 -4.44 -18.31
C PHE A 363 -9.84 -5.18 -19.60
N GLY A 364 -10.99 -4.85 -20.21
CA GLY A 364 -11.58 -5.60 -21.33
C GLY A 364 -11.34 -4.95 -22.69
N THR A 365 -11.52 -3.63 -22.78
CA THR A 365 -11.41 -2.87 -24.03
C THR A 365 -10.86 -1.48 -23.79
N LEU A 366 -9.62 -1.23 -24.19
CA LEU A 366 -9.06 0.11 -24.11
C LEU A 366 -9.53 0.91 -25.31
N ALA A 367 -10.56 1.72 -25.12
CA ALA A 367 -11.09 2.61 -26.16
C ALA A 367 -10.27 3.90 -26.23
N VAL A 368 -9.74 4.22 -27.41
CA VAL A 368 -9.00 5.46 -27.64
C VAL A 368 -9.58 6.20 -28.84
N ASN A 369 -10.08 7.40 -28.58
CA ASN A 369 -10.68 8.26 -29.61
C ASN A 369 -9.66 9.29 -30.09
N ASN A 370 -9.65 9.59 -31.39
CA ASN A 370 -8.88 10.68 -32.00
C ASN A 370 -7.34 10.54 -31.93
N ILE A 371 -6.79 9.36 -32.27
CA ILE A 371 -5.36 9.07 -32.07
C ILE A 371 -4.45 9.72 -33.12
N LYS A 372 -3.51 10.54 -32.64
CA LYS A 372 -2.16 10.67 -33.18
C LYS A 372 -1.20 10.60 -31.98
N ASP A 373 -0.26 9.66 -31.99
CA ASP A 373 0.76 9.48 -30.94
C ASP A 373 0.22 9.20 -29.51
N ALA A 374 -0.97 8.62 -29.37
CA ALA A 374 -1.53 8.29 -28.05
C ALA A 374 -0.77 7.15 -27.37
N LYS A 375 -0.39 7.34 -26.10
CA LYS A 375 0.17 6.31 -25.24
C LYS A 375 -0.90 5.78 -24.31
N LEU A 376 -0.98 4.46 -24.23
CA LEU A 376 -1.95 3.80 -23.37
C LEU A 376 -1.24 2.77 -22.49
N SER A 377 -1.42 2.92 -21.18
CA SER A 377 -0.82 2.03 -20.18
C SER A 377 -1.78 0.90 -19.87
N VAL A 378 -1.37 -0.32 -20.19
CA VAL A 378 -2.10 -1.54 -19.80
C VAL A 378 -1.40 -2.12 -18.59
N TYR A 379 -2.06 -2.07 -17.44
CA TYR A 379 -1.53 -2.70 -16.24
C TYR A 379 -1.66 -4.21 -16.37
N PRO A 380 -0.65 -4.98 -15.94
CA PRO A 380 -0.69 -6.44 -16.01
C PRO A 380 -1.92 -6.94 -15.26
N ASN A 381 -2.92 -7.41 -16.01
CA ASN A 381 -3.99 -8.23 -15.46
C ASN A 381 -3.40 -9.64 -15.31
N PRO A 382 -3.11 -10.11 -14.09
CA PRO A 382 -2.51 -11.42 -13.93
C PRO A 382 -3.52 -12.52 -14.22
N PHE A 383 -4.76 -12.24 -14.64
CA PHE A 383 -5.84 -13.20 -14.87
C PHE A 383 -6.22 -13.37 -16.35
N THR A 384 -5.97 -12.36 -17.20
CA THR A 384 -6.20 -12.44 -18.65
C THR A 384 -4.86 -12.55 -19.39
N ASN A 385 -4.77 -13.50 -20.34
CA ASN A 385 -3.64 -13.56 -21.27
C ASN A 385 -3.91 -12.75 -22.56
N GLN A 386 -5.02 -12.01 -22.59
CA GLN A 386 -5.49 -11.22 -23.71
C GLN A 386 -5.87 -9.82 -23.26
N VAL A 387 -5.60 -8.84 -24.12
CA VAL A 387 -5.99 -7.44 -23.99
C VAL A 387 -6.56 -7.01 -25.34
N THR A 388 -7.73 -6.38 -25.34
CA THR A 388 -8.34 -5.80 -26.55
C THR A 388 -8.12 -4.30 -26.57
N ILE A 389 -7.62 -3.78 -27.70
CA ILE A 389 -7.46 -2.34 -27.93
C ILE A 389 -8.47 -1.96 -29.02
N ALA A 390 -9.39 -1.03 -28.70
CA ALA A 390 -10.35 -0.48 -29.65
C ALA A 390 -10.00 0.99 -29.94
N TYR A 391 -10.15 1.40 -31.18
CA TYR A 391 -9.82 2.76 -31.60
C TYR A 391 -10.69 3.22 -32.76
N ASP A 392 -11.00 4.52 -32.77
CA ASP A 392 -11.67 5.18 -33.89
C ASP A 392 -10.69 6.02 -34.70
N LEU A 393 -10.68 5.79 -36.01
CA LEU A 393 -9.89 6.58 -36.96
C LEU A 393 -10.71 7.74 -37.52
N LYS A 394 -10.17 8.96 -37.45
CA LYS A 394 -10.76 10.16 -38.08
C LYS A 394 -10.81 10.06 -39.60
N SER A 395 -9.83 9.39 -40.19
CA SER A 395 -9.72 9.12 -41.62
C SER A 395 -9.05 7.78 -41.80
N SER A 396 -9.39 7.05 -42.86
CA SER A 396 -8.72 5.79 -43.18
C SER A 396 -7.20 5.97 -43.23
N SER A 397 -6.46 5.11 -42.55
CA SER A 397 -5.01 5.23 -42.42
C SER A 397 -4.36 3.89 -42.09
N ASP A 398 -3.04 3.85 -42.20
CA ASP A 398 -2.24 2.75 -41.66
C ASP A 398 -2.17 2.89 -40.13
N VAL A 399 -2.41 1.78 -39.43
CA VAL A 399 -2.35 1.72 -37.97
C VAL A 399 -1.16 0.86 -37.56
N SER A 400 -0.32 1.42 -36.69
CA SER A 400 0.77 0.71 -36.03
C SER A 400 0.53 0.74 -34.52
N VAL A 401 0.35 -0.42 -33.91
CA VAL A 401 0.28 -0.59 -32.45
C VAL A 401 1.60 -1.16 -31.97
N MET A 402 2.38 -0.33 -31.27
CA MET A 402 3.63 -0.74 -30.64
C MET A 402 3.35 -1.15 -29.19
N ILE A 403 3.61 -2.41 -28.88
CA ILE A 403 3.47 -2.98 -27.55
C ILE A 403 4.85 -3.04 -26.93
N TYR A 404 4.96 -2.47 -25.73
CA TYR A 404 6.15 -2.51 -24.91
C TYR A 404 5.87 -3.38 -23.69
N ASP A 405 6.87 -4.13 -23.22
CA ASP A 405 6.78 -4.70 -21.88
C ASP A 405 6.87 -3.58 -20.83
N ALA A 406 6.67 -3.95 -19.58
CA ALA A 406 6.78 -3.03 -18.45
C ALA A 406 8.20 -2.44 -18.26
N ASN A 407 9.15 -2.78 -19.15
CA ASN A 407 10.54 -2.37 -19.12
C ASN A 407 10.83 -1.42 -20.28
N GLY A 408 9.79 -1.02 -21.02
CA GLY A 408 9.90 -0.18 -22.20
C GLY A 408 10.58 -0.88 -23.39
N ARG A 409 10.79 -2.20 -23.33
CA ARG A 409 11.26 -2.95 -24.49
C ARG A 409 10.07 -3.19 -25.41
N MET A 410 10.20 -2.82 -26.68
CA MET A 410 9.19 -3.17 -27.66
C MET A 410 9.14 -4.70 -27.79
N VAL A 411 8.02 -5.30 -27.38
CA VAL A 411 7.78 -6.75 -27.45
C VAL A 411 7.05 -7.14 -28.73
N LYS A 412 6.24 -6.23 -29.28
CA LYS A 412 5.48 -6.51 -30.50
C LYS A 412 5.13 -5.22 -31.23
N ASN A 413 5.15 -5.27 -32.56
CA ASN A 413 4.57 -4.22 -33.39
C ASN A 413 3.50 -4.85 -34.29
N ILE A 414 2.25 -4.43 -34.10
CA ILE A 414 1.11 -4.88 -34.91
C ILE A 414 0.83 -3.79 -35.92
N ARG A 415 1.06 -4.08 -37.21
CA ARG A 415 0.76 -3.16 -38.31
C ARG A 415 -0.44 -3.64 -39.09
N LYS A 416 -1.42 -2.78 -39.30
CA LYS A 416 -2.55 -3.00 -40.22
C LYS A 416 -2.65 -1.82 -41.17
N ALA A 417 -2.45 -2.09 -42.45
CA ALA A 417 -2.58 -1.06 -43.48
C ALA A 417 -4.05 -0.80 -43.82
N ASN A 418 -4.36 0.43 -44.23
CA ASN A 418 -5.68 0.84 -44.74
C ASN A 418 -6.87 0.47 -43.84
N GLN A 419 -6.75 0.64 -42.53
CA GLN A 419 -7.90 0.55 -41.62
C GLN A 419 -8.87 1.71 -41.96
N LYS A 420 -10.17 1.41 -42.08
CA LYS A 420 -11.18 2.41 -42.48
C LYS A 420 -11.62 3.26 -41.29
N SER A 421 -11.90 4.53 -41.53
CA SER A 421 -12.57 5.39 -40.55
C SER A 421 -14.03 4.98 -40.32
N GLY A 422 -14.48 5.00 -39.06
CA GLY A 422 -15.88 4.77 -38.67
C GLY A 422 -16.33 3.31 -38.68
N VAL A 423 -15.43 2.36 -38.39
CA VAL A 423 -15.71 0.91 -38.31
C VAL A 423 -15.28 0.37 -36.94
#